data_AF-A0A814MGK3-F1
#
_entry.id   AF-A0A814MGK3-F1
#
_cell.length_a   1.000
_cell.length_b   1.000
_cell.length_c   1.000
_cell.angle_alpha   90.00
_cell.angle_beta   90.00
_cell.angle_gamma   90.00
#
_symmetry.space_group_name_H-M   'P 1'
#
loop_
_entity.id
_entity.type
_entity.pdbx_description
1 polymer ?
#
loop_
_entity_poly.entity_id
_entity_poly.type
_entity_poly.pdbx_seq_one_letter_code
_entity_poly.pdbx_strand_id
1 'polypeptide(L)'
;MEGVTDIMEHGLTGLKDEQWKNARSIVSPVFSTTKLKAMYGLMNEISDMYNKRLLEYADKQEIFDVKMLNGQYTLDNIASCLFALNDKEILGQALVFLVAGYETTSVLMSFFFYVMATEPVIQEKLYNEIRQELGKTNNSSLYLG
;
A
#
# COMPACT_ATOMS: atom_id res chain seq x y z
N MET A 1 -3.40 15.74 -19.62
CA MET A 1 -3.23 16.06 -18.18
C MET A 1 -4.47 16.77 -17.63
N GLU A 2 -5.12 17.65 -18.41
CA GLU A 2 -6.37 18.35 -18.02
C GLU A 2 -7.48 17.44 -17.46
N GLY A 3 -7.75 16.28 -18.08
CA GLY A 3 -8.81 15.39 -17.59
C GLY A 3 -8.54 14.76 -16.21
N VAL A 4 -7.27 14.57 -15.81
CA VAL A 4 -6.96 14.06 -14.46
C VAL A 4 -7.11 15.17 -13.44
N THR A 5 -6.67 16.39 -13.78
CA THR A 5 -6.85 17.58 -12.95
C THR A 5 -8.34 17.84 -12.69
N ASP A 6 -9.17 17.77 -13.72
CA ASP A 6 -10.62 17.94 -13.62
C ASP A 6 -11.28 16.90 -12.68
N ILE A 7 -10.87 15.63 -12.78
CA ILE A 7 -11.33 14.58 -11.87
C ILE A 7 -10.89 14.84 -10.42
N MET A 8 -9.68 15.35 -10.21
CA MET A 8 -9.17 15.67 -8.88
C MET A 8 -9.89 16.87 -8.26
N GLU A 9 -10.24 17.88 -9.05
CA GLU A 9 -10.99 19.06 -8.60
C GLU A 9 -12.40 18.71 -8.13
N HIS A 10 -13.07 17.77 -8.82
CA HIS A 10 -14.39 17.26 -8.45
C HIS A 10 -14.33 16.05 -7.49
N GLY A 11 -13.11 15.57 -7.20
CA GLY A 11 -12.84 14.45 -6.32
C GLY A 11 -12.85 14.83 -4.84
N LEU A 12 -12.90 13.84 -3.96
CA LEU A 12 -12.94 14.06 -2.50
C LEU A 12 -11.85 15.03 -1.99
N THR A 13 -10.67 15.04 -2.62
CA THR A 13 -9.54 15.91 -2.25
C THR A 13 -9.63 17.33 -2.79
N GLY A 14 -10.45 17.58 -3.82
CA GLY A 14 -10.68 18.90 -4.43
C GLY A 14 -11.95 19.61 -3.95
N LEU A 15 -12.97 18.86 -3.50
CA LEU A 15 -14.21 19.40 -2.96
C LEU A 15 -13.98 20.26 -1.71
N LYS A 16 -14.87 21.26 -1.50
CA LYS A 16 -14.81 22.19 -0.37
C LYS A 16 -16.09 22.23 0.45
N ASP A 17 -15.97 22.69 1.69
CA ASP A 17 -17.09 23.00 2.60
C ASP A 17 -18.15 21.88 2.68
N GLU A 18 -19.41 22.18 2.42
CA GLU A 18 -20.53 21.23 2.48
C GLU A 18 -20.39 20.09 1.46
N GLN A 19 -19.83 20.34 0.28
CA GLN A 19 -19.64 19.29 -0.72
C GLN A 19 -18.62 18.25 -0.23
N TRP A 20 -17.54 18.72 0.38
CA TRP A 20 -16.55 17.84 1.01
C TRP A 20 -17.14 17.07 2.19
N LYS A 21 -17.91 17.73 3.06
CA LYS A 21 -18.57 17.06 4.20
C LYS A 21 -19.50 15.95 3.72
N ASN A 22 -20.29 16.21 2.68
CA ASN A 22 -21.22 15.24 2.10
C ASN A 22 -20.47 14.05 1.50
N ALA A 23 -19.48 14.30 0.63
CA ALA A 23 -18.67 13.23 0.03
C ALA A 23 -17.93 12.41 1.11
N ARG A 24 -17.35 13.08 2.12
CA ARG A 24 -16.64 12.42 3.22
C ARG A 24 -17.58 11.55 4.06
N SER A 25 -18.81 11.99 4.30
CA SER A 25 -19.79 11.21 5.06
C SER A 25 -20.15 9.89 4.37
N ILE A 26 -20.10 9.85 3.03
CA ILE A 26 -20.36 8.66 2.23
C ILE A 26 -19.14 7.73 2.21
N VAL A 27 -17.94 8.30 2.11
CA VAL A 27 -16.68 7.55 2.04
C VAL A 27 -16.26 6.98 3.41
N SER A 28 -16.45 7.73 4.51
CA SER A 28 -15.93 7.35 5.83
C SER A 28 -16.35 5.96 6.32
N PRO A 29 -17.60 5.48 6.11
CA PRO A 29 -18.02 4.13 6.49
C PRO A 29 -17.24 3.01 5.79
N VAL A 30 -16.57 3.31 4.67
CA VAL A 30 -15.75 2.33 3.94
C VAL A 30 -14.52 1.92 4.74
N PHE A 31 -14.04 2.80 5.61
CA PHE A 31 -12.95 2.52 6.54
C PHE A 31 -13.44 1.99 7.89
N SER A 32 -14.62 1.35 7.91
CA SER A 32 -15.06 0.60 9.10
C SER A 32 -14.13 -0.58 9.38
N THR A 33 -14.04 -0.99 10.64
CA THR A 33 -13.19 -2.11 11.08
C THR A 33 -13.42 -3.39 10.26
N THR A 34 -14.68 -3.68 9.90
CA THR A 34 -15.02 -4.88 9.11
C THR A 34 -14.44 -4.81 7.70
N LYS A 35 -14.62 -3.68 7.01
CA LYS A 35 -14.09 -3.47 5.66
C LYS A 35 -12.55 -3.40 5.67
N LEU A 36 -11.94 -2.76 6.66
CA LEU A 36 -10.49 -2.74 6.87
C LEU A 36 -9.92 -4.14 7.10
N LYS A 37 -10.58 -4.99 7.91
CA LYS A 37 -10.15 -6.38 8.10
C LYS A 37 -10.19 -7.19 6.81
N ALA A 38 -11.20 -6.97 5.96
CA ALA A 38 -11.27 -7.61 4.65
C ALA A 38 -10.12 -7.15 3.73
N MET A 39 -9.85 -5.84 3.69
CA MET A 39 -8.71 -5.28 2.96
C MET A 39 -7.37 -5.84 3.46
N TYR A 40 -7.19 -5.95 4.77
CA TYR A 40 -5.97 -6.49 5.37
C TYR A 40 -5.63 -7.90 4.87
N GLY A 41 -6.63 -8.76 4.67
CA GLY A 41 -6.42 -10.10 4.08
C GLY A 41 -5.80 -10.01 2.68
N LEU A 42 -6.38 -9.19 1.81
CA LEU A 42 -5.88 -8.96 0.44
C LEU A 42 -4.49 -8.32 0.44
N MET A 43 -4.25 -7.37 1.34
CA MET A 43 -2.93 -6.74 1.47
C MET A 43 -1.85 -7.75 1.84
N ASN A 44 -2.16 -8.76 2.66
CA ASN A 44 -1.21 -9.83 2.96
C ASN A 44 -0.94 -10.71 1.73
N GLU A 45 -1.97 -11.10 0.98
CA GLU A 45 -1.79 -11.89 -0.25
C GLU A 45 -0.88 -11.17 -1.26
N ILE A 46 -1.08 -9.86 -1.44
CA ILE A 46 -0.25 -9.03 -2.33
C ILE A 46 1.17 -8.88 -1.77
N SER A 47 1.31 -8.81 -0.45
CA SER A 47 2.62 -8.78 0.22
C SER A 47 3.38 -10.10 0.04
N ASP A 48 2.70 -11.24 0.08
CA ASP A 48 3.31 -12.54 -0.18
C ASP A 48 3.79 -12.64 -1.64
N MET A 49 3.00 -12.16 -2.60
CA MET A 49 3.42 -12.07 -4.00
C MET A 49 4.63 -11.16 -4.19
N TYR A 50 4.65 -10.02 -3.50
CA TYR A 50 5.77 -9.08 -3.53
C TYR A 50 7.05 -9.70 -2.93
N ASN A 51 6.93 -10.34 -1.77
CA ASN A 51 8.04 -11.04 -1.12
C ASN A 51 8.60 -12.15 -2.00
N LYS A 52 7.72 -12.97 -2.62
CA LYS A 52 8.13 -14.00 -3.57
C LYS A 52 8.95 -13.41 -4.72
N ARG A 53 8.52 -12.28 -5.27
CA ARG A 53 9.24 -11.62 -6.36
C ARG A 53 10.61 -11.09 -5.93
N LEU A 54 10.72 -10.56 -4.72
CA LEU A 54 12.02 -10.16 -4.14
C LEU A 54 12.95 -11.36 -3.95
N LEU A 55 12.43 -12.48 -3.45
CA LEU A 55 13.20 -13.72 -3.31
C LEU A 55 13.67 -14.25 -4.67
N GLU A 56 12.84 -14.19 -5.71
CA GLU A 56 13.24 -14.57 -7.07
C GLU A 56 14.40 -13.72 -7.61
N TYR A 57 14.41 -12.40 -7.34
CA TYR A 57 15.55 -11.54 -7.68
C TYR A 57 16.80 -11.91 -6.88
N ALA A 58 16.65 -12.22 -5.58
CA ALA A 58 17.76 -12.62 -4.73
C ALA A 58 18.39 -13.95 -5.17
N ASP A 59 17.57 -14.96 -5.46
CA ASP A 59 18.01 -16.28 -5.93
C ASP A 59 18.78 -16.19 -7.25
N LYS A 60 18.33 -15.32 -8.16
CA LYS A 60 18.98 -15.08 -9.46
C LYS A 60 20.13 -14.09 -9.39
N GLN A 61 20.33 -13.44 -8.24
CA GLN A 61 21.28 -12.34 -8.05
C GLN A 61 21.08 -11.20 -9.08
N GLU A 62 19.82 -10.92 -9.42
CA GLU A 62 19.44 -9.91 -10.39
C GLU A 62 19.18 -8.56 -9.70
N ILE A 63 19.67 -7.48 -10.32
CA ILE A 63 19.31 -6.13 -9.90
C ILE A 63 17.90 -5.79 -10.38
N PHE A 64 17.19 -4.97 -9.59
CA PHE A 64 15.86 -4.50 -9.93
C PHE A 64 15.70 -3.03 -9.57
N ASP A 65 14.75 -2.38 -10.26
CA ASP A 65 14.37 -1.01 -9.94
C ASP A 65 13.37 -1.01 -8.77
N VAL A 66 13.83 -0.53 -7.62
CA VAL A 66 13.04 -0.45 -6.38
C VAL A 66 11.81 0.43 -6.57
N LYS A 67 11.89 1.55 -7.31
CA LYS A 67 10.75 2.45 -7.55
C LYS A 67 9.70 1.77 -8.41
N MET A 68 10.12 1.05 -9.46
CA MET A 68 9.19 0.32 -10.31
C MET A 68 8.49 -0.81 -9.53
N LEU A 69 9.25 -1.57 -8.73
CA LEU A 69 8.70 -2.68 -7.96
C LEU A 69 7.74 -2.20 -6.87
N ASN A 70 8.11 -1.17 -6.10
CA ASN A 70 7.25 -0.58 -5.08
C ASN A 70 6.01 0.08 -5.68
N GLY A 71 6.15 0.70 -6.86
CA GLY A 71 5.03 1.22 -7.62
C GLY A 71 4.02 0.13 -7.95
N GLN A 72 4.49 -1.00 -8.49
CA GLN A 72 3.62 -2.15 -8.79
C GLN A 72 2.91 -2.67 -7.54
N TYR A 73 3.67 -2.91 -6.46
CA TYR A 73 3.10 -3.35 -5.18
C TYR A 73 2.01 -2.41 -4.65
N THR A 74 2.28 -1.10 -4.70
CA THR A 74 1.33 -0.11 -4.20
C THR A 74 0.08 -0.07 -5.06
N LEU A 75 0.25 -0.11 -6.38
CA LEU A 75 -0.85 -0.11 -7.34
C LEU A 75 -1.75 -1.34 -7.16
N ASP A 76 -1.15 -2.51 -7.00
CA ASP A 76 -1.87 -3.77 -6.79
C ASP A 76 -2.68 -3.70 -5.48
N ASN A 77 -2.08 -3.20 -4.39
CA ASN A 77 -2.77 -3.03 -3.11
C ASN A 77 -4.00 -2.13 -3.22
N ILE A 78 -3.82 -0.90 -3.69
CA ILE A 78 -4.90 0.08 -3.72
C ILE A 78 -6.00 -0.35 -4.70
N ALA A 79 -5.64 -0.86 -5.88
CA ALA A 79 -6.61 -1.31 -6.86
C ALA A 79 -7.41 -2.51 -6.33
N SER A 80 -6.72 -3.55 -5.84
CA SER A 80 -7.38 -4.76 -5.34
C SER A 80 -8.32 -4.46 -4.18
N CYS A 81 -7.90 -3.62 -3.24
CA CYS A 81 -8.76 -3.22 -2.12
C CYS A 81 -9.98 -2.41 -2.59
N LEU A 82 -9.80 -1.45 -3.50
CA LEU A 82 -10.91 -0.64 -4.04
C LEU A 82 -11.95 -1.51 -4.76
N PHE A 83 -11.51 -2.45 -5.60
CA PHE A 83 -12.42 -3.33 -6.34
C PHE A 83 -13.08 -4.37 -5.44
N ALA A 84 -12.37 -4.91 -4.45
CA ALA A 84 -12.93 -5.89 -3.52
C ALA A 84 -14.06 -5.32 -2.64
N LEU A 85 -14.03 -4.02 -2.34
CA LEU A 85 -15.10 -3.36 -1.59
C LEU A 85 -16.40 -3.25 -2.39
N ASN A 86 -16.33 -3.26 -3.73
CA ASN A 86 -17.46 -3.20 -4.67
C ASN A 86 -18.51 -2.13 -4.30
N ASP A 87 -18.05 -0.98 -3.81
CA ASP A 87 -18.89 0.10 -3.32
C ASP A 87 -18.93 1.20 -4.39
N LYS A 88 -20.11 1.46 -4.96
CA LYS A 88 -20.26 2.34 -6.15
C LYS A 88 -19.73 3.75 -5.90
N GLU A 89 -19.92 4.27 -4.69
CA GLU A 89 -19.48 5.62 -4.32
C GLU A 89 -17.95 5.70 -4.23
N ILE A 90 -17.31 4.63 -3.76
CA ILE A 90 -15.84 4.52 -3.72
C ILE A 90 -15.26 4.29 -5.11
N LEU A 91 -15.90 3.44 -5.91
CA LEU A 91 -15.49 3.20 -7.29
C LEU A 91 -15.62 4.47 -8.15
N GLY A 92 -16.61 5.33 -7.88
CA GLY A 92 -16.73 6.65 -8.49
C GLY A 92 -15.55 7.58 -8.16
N GLN A 93 -14.86 7.33 -7.05
CA GLN A 93 -13.68 8.06 -6.59
C GLN A 93 -12.38 7.25 -6.80
N ALA A 94 -12.41 6.17 -7.59
CA ALA A 94 -11.29 5.24 -7.72
C ALA A 94 -10.00 5.92 -8.15
N LEU A 95 -10.05 6.84 -9.12
CA LEU A 95 -8.85 7.57 -9.57
C LEU A 95 -8.26 8.46 -8.47
N VAL A 96 -9.11 9.10 -7.65
CA VAL A 96 -8.69 9.96 -6.54
C VAL A 96 -7.95 9.13 -5.50
N PHE A 97 -8.52 7.99 -5.09
CA PHE A 97 -7.88 7.08 -4.15
C PHE A 97 -6.62 6.44 -4.72
N LEU A 98 -6.62 6.09 -6.00
CA LEU A 98 -5.49 5.52 -6.70
C LEU A 98 -4.30 6.48 -6.66
N VAL A 99 -4.46 7.72 -7.10
CA VAL A 99 -3.37 8.70 -7.16
C VAL A 99 -2.91 9.07 -5.75
N ALA A 100 -3.84 9.36 -4.84
CA ALA A 100 -3.50 9.75 -3.47
C ALA A 100 -2.76 8.63 -2.71
N GLY A 101 -3.19 7.38 -2.88
CA GLY A 101 -2.57 6.22 -2.21
C GLY A 101 -1.29 5.73 -2.89
N TYR A 102 -1.23 5.81 -4.22
CA TYR A 102 -0.10 5.32 -5.02
C TYR A 102 1.18 6.10 -4.74
N GLU A 103 1.15 7.42 -4.90
CA GLU A 103 2.37 8.23 -4.87
C GLU A 103 2.96 8.25 -3.45
N THR A 104 2.11 8.43 -2.43
CA THR A 104 2.52 8.50 -1.03
C THR A 104 3.20 7.21 -0.57
N THR A 105 2.57 6.06 -0.83
CA THR A 105 3.08 4.76 -0.35
C THR A 105 4.29 4.29 -1.15
N SER A 106 4.26 4.40 -2.49
CA SER A 106 5.39 3.96 -3.32
C SER A 106 6.66 4.75 -3.05
N VAL A 107 6.56 6.08 -2.89
CA VAL A 107 7.70 6.94 -2.55
C VAL A 107 8.21 6.63 -1.14
N LEU A 108 7.30 6.46 -0.16
CA LEU A 108 7.68 6.10 1.21
C LEU A 108 8.45 4.78 1.24
N MET A 109 7.97 3.76 0.53
CA MET A 109 8.66 2.47 0.44
C MET A 109 10.04 2.60 -0.22
N SER A 110 10.14 3.38 -1.30
CA SER A 110 11.44 3.61 -1.96
C SER A 110 12.43 4.31 -1.04
N PHE A 111 11.98 5.31 -0.27
CA PHE A 111 12.82 5.97 0.73
C PHE A 111 13.20 5.02 1.87
N PHE A 112 12.27 4.20 2.34
CA PHE A 112 12.53 3.17 3.35
C PHE A 112 13.62 2.19 2.88
N PHE A 113 13.51 1.63 1.68
CA PHE A 113 14.53 0.72 1.13
C PHE A 113 15.88 1.42 0.94
N TYR A 114 15.88 2.68 0.53
CA TYR A 114 17.10 3.47 0.43
C TYR A 114 17.82 3.59 1.78
N VAL A 115 17.10 3.97 2.85
CA VAL A 115 17.67 4.05 4.21
C VAL A 115 18.17 2.69 4.67
N MET A 116 17.39 1.62 4.46
CA MET A 116 17.77 0.26 4.86
C MET A 116 19.01 -0.25 4.12
N ALA A 117 19.22 0.16 2.87
CA ALA A 117 20.40 -0.21 2.10
C ALA A 117 21.64 0.62 2.46
N THR A 118 21.46 1.86 2.94
CA THR A 118 22.57 2.79 3.21
C THR A 118 22.98 2.87 4.68
N GLU A 119 22.12 2.45 5.60
CA GLU A 119 22.33 2.51 7.05
C GLU A 119 22.30 1.10 7.70
N PRO A 120 23.40 0.32 7.64
CA PRO A 120 23.43 -1.06 8.13
C PRO A 120 23.07 -1.21 9.61
N VAL A 121 23.42 -0.23 10.44
CA VAL A 121 23.11 -0.25 11.88
C VAL A 121 21.60 -0.19 12.12
N ILE A 122 20.88 0.61 11.34
CA ILE A 122 19.41 0.71 11.42
C ILE A 122 18.78 -0.57 10.89
N GLN A 123 19.29 -1.10 9.78
CA GLN A 123 18.81 -2.34 9.18
C GLN A 123 18.93 -3.52 10.15
N GLU A 124 20.10 -3.70 10.77
CA GLU A 124 20.36 -4.81 11.69
C GLU A 124 19.50 -4.71 12.96
N LYS A 125 19.36 -3.50 13.50
CA LYS A 125 18.49 -3.26 14.65
C LYS A 125 17.04 -3.63 14.34
N LEU A 126 16.50 -3.16 13.21
CA LEU A 126 15.13 -3.47 12.80
C LEU A 126 14.94 -4.98 12.59
N TYR A 127 15.90 -5.65 11.95
CA TYR A 127 15.86 -7.09 11.75
C TYR A 127 15.81 -7.87 13.08
N ASN A 128 16.65 -7.47 14.05
CA ASN A 128 16.69 -8.09 15.36
C ASN A 128 15.37 -7.87 16.14
N GLU A 129 14.81 -6.67 16.09
CA GLU A 129 13.50 -6.36 16.70
C GLU A 129 12.37 -7.21 16.09
N ILE A 130 12.31 -7.30 14.76
CA ILE A 130 11.32 -8.15 14.06
C ILE A 130 11.47 -9.62 14.47
N ARG A 131 12.71 -10.15 14.48
CA ARG A 131 12.97 -11.54 14.91
C ARG A 131 12.57 -11.80 16.36
N GLN A 132 12.82 -10.83 17.25
CA GLN A 132 12.44 -10.96 18.65
C GLN A 132 10.92 -11.04 18.82
N GLU A 133 10.15 -10.22 18.11
CA GLU A 133 8.68 -10.24 18.18
C GLU A 133 8.08 -11.49 17.50
N LEU A 134 8.62 -11.88 16.34
CA LEU A 134 8.20 -13.12 15.67
C LEU A 134 8.57 -14.37 16.46
N GLY A 135 9.63 -14.37 17.27
CA GLY A 135 9.94 -15.47 18.18
C GLY A 135 8.95 -15.62 19.35
N LYS A 136 8.23 -14.54 19.70
CA LYS A 136 7.17 -14.55 20.72
C LYS A 136 5.82 -15.00 20.16
N THR A 137 5.61 -14.88 18.86
CA THR A 137 4.40 -15.32 18.17
C THR A 137 4.66 -16.67 17.49
N ASN A 138 3.79 -17.67 17.65
CA ASN A 138 3.93 -18.99 16.98
C ASN A 138 3.80 -18.95 15.43
N ASN A 139 3.98 -17.78 14.79
CA ASN A 139 3.86 -17.53 13.35
C ASN A 139 5.22 -17.49 12.62
N SER A 140 6.25 -18.07 13.22
CA SER A 140 7.64 -18.02 12.73
C SER A 140 7.88 -18.65 11.35
N SER A 141 6.91 -19.38 10.78
CA SER A 141 7.06 -20.06 9.48
C SER A 141 6.62 -19.25 8.25
N LEU A 142 6.04 -18.05 8.41
CA LEU A 142 5.49 -17.28 7.27
C LEU A 142 6.48 -16.26 6.65
N TYR A 143 7.55 -15.88 7.34
CA TYR A 143 8.37 -14.72 6.93
C TYR A 143 9.89 -14.95 6.93
N LEU A 144 10.35 -16.17 7.19
CA LEU A 144 11.77 -16.51 7.25
C LEU A 144 12.00 -17.86 6.56
N GLY A 145 11.87 -17.85 5.23
CA GLY A 145 12.48 -18.85 4.34
C GLY A 145 13.88 -18.39 3.95
#